data_AF-A0A3M2EPP0-F1
#
_entry.id   AF-A0A3M2EPP0-F1
#
_cell.length_a   1.000
_cell.length_b   1.000
_cell.length_c   1.000
_cell.angle_alpha   90.00
_cell.angle_beta   90.00
_cell.angle_gamma   90.00
#
_symmetry.space_group_name_H-M   'P 1'
#
loop_
_entity.id
_entity.type
_entity.pdbx_description
1 polymer ?
#
loop_
_entity_poly.entity_id
_entity_poly.type
_entity_poly.pdbx_seq_one_letter_code
_entity_poly.pdbx_strand_id
1 'polypeptide(L)'
;MPAISWTIRRSHQPSFDGTYTGTDHLWQRMSGRSVAPADVERVLHFGRVTHVRGARHFSVGRREIRRYRRQADLSRLDGLHVVCTPDGVVLTVYRNRDFSVLRA
;
A
#
# COMPACT_ATOMS: atom_id res chain seq x y z
N MET A 1 15.62 -12.80 -9.38
CA MET A 1 14.74 -12.87 -8.20
C MET A 1 13.31 -12.99 -8.70
N PRO A 2 12.42 -13.78 -8.07
CA PRO A 2 11.06 -13.90 -8.58
C PRO A 2 10.32 -12.56 -8.46
N ALA A 3 9.57 -12.20 -9.51
CA ALA A 3 8.64 -11.10 -9.47
C ALA A 3 7.57 -11.41 -8.40
N ILE A 4 7.42 -10.55 -7.39
CA ILE A 4 6.29 -10.68 -6.47
C ILE A 4 5.05 -10.21 -7.21
N SER A 5 3.96 -10.95 -7.08
CA SER A 5 2.64 -10.49 -7.46
C SER A 5 1.67 -10.62 -6.29
N TRP A 6 0.80 -9.62 -6.15
CA TRP A 6 -0.29 -9.61 -5.18
C TRP A 6 -1.62 -9.51 -5.92
N THR A 7 -2.50 -10.48 -5.72
CA THR A 7 -3.86 -10.42 -6.26
C THR A 7 -4.79 -9.90 -5.17
N ILE A 8 -5.29 -8.68 -5.36
CA ILE A 8 -6.10 -8.00 -4.36
C ILE A 8 -7.57 -8.00 -4.81
N ARG A 9 -8.46 -8.36 -3.90
CA ARG A 9 -9.92 -8.29 -4.09
C ARG A 9 -10.53 -7.50 -2.93
N ARG A 10 -10.94 -6.27 -3.19
CA ARG A 10 -11.59 -5.37 -2.23
C ARG A 10 -13.10 -5.36 -2.48
N SER A 11 -13.86 -5.85 -1.52
CA SER A 11 -15.33 -5.79 -1.54
C SER A 11 -15.92 -4.39 -1.28
N HIS A 12 -15.10 -3.35 -1.09
CA HIS A 12 -15.54 -2.00 -0.71
C HIS A 12 -15.07 -0.95 -1.74
N GLN A 13 -15.95 0.00 -2.10
CA GLN A 13 -15.66 1.03 -3.09
C GLN A 13 -14.64 2.09 -2.62
N PRO A 14 -13.76 2.60 -3.51
CA PRO A 14 -13.58 2.14 -4.90
C PRO A 14 -12.86 0.78 -4.92
N SER A 15 -13.41 -0.17 -5.69
CA SER A 15 -12.87 -1.52 -5.84
C SER A 15 -11.63 -1.46 -6.73
N PHE A 16 -10.45 -1.42 -6.12
CA PHE A 16 -9.17 -1.53 -6.84
C PHE A 16 -8.71 -2.99 -6.93
N ASP A 17 -9.63 -3.82 -7.41
CA ASP A 17 -9.39 -5.24 -7.63
C ASP A 17 -8.41 -5.39 -8.79
N GLY A 18 -7.37 -6.17 -8.59
CA GLY A 18 -6.33 -6.30 -9.60
C GLY A 18 -5.09 -7.00 -9.10
N THR A 19 -4.22 -7.27 -10.06
CA THR A 19 -2.89 -7.83 -9.81
C THR A 19 -1.89 -6.70 -9.70
N TYR A 20 -1.16 -6.67 -8.60
CA TYR A 20 -0.07 -5.72 -8.38
C TYR A 20 1.26 -6.46 -8.49
N THR A 21 2.22 -5.89 -9.20
CA THR A 21 3.53 -6.53 -9.43
C THR A 21 4.64 -5.71 -8.80
N GLY A 22 5.55 -6.39 -8.11
CA GLY A 22 6.73 -5.79 -7.51
C GLY A 22 7.90 -5.76 -8.48
N THR A 23 8.61 -4.64 -8.53
CA THR A 23 9.88 -4.50 -9.26
C THR A 23 11.07 -4.93 -8.39
N ASP A 24 12.23 -5.18 -8.99
CA ASP A 24 13.48 -5.42 -8.24
C ASP A 24 13.85 -4.23 -7.36
N HIS A 25 13.53 -3.00 -7.80
CA HIS A 25 13.72 -1.80 -7.00
C HIS A 25 12.88 -1.85 -5.72
N LEU A 26 11.62 -2.28 -5.81
CA LEU A 26 10.75 -2.41 -4.65
C LEU A 26 11.33 -3.38 -3.62
N TRP A 27 11.85 -4.52 -4.05
CA TRP A 27 12.47 -5.50 -3.15
C TRP A 27 13.59 -4.89 -2.32
N GLN A 28 14.52 -4.16 -2.95
CA GLN A 28 15.61 -3.48 -2.24
C GLN A 28 15.07 -2.46 -1.23
N ARG A 29 14.02 -1.72 -1.62
CA ARG A 29 13.37 -0.70 -0.78
C ARG A 29 12.61 -1.29 0.41
N MET A 30 12.05 -2.49 0.26
CA MET A 30 11.38 -3.24 1.33
C MET A 30 12.38 -3.77 2.36
N SER A 31 13.45 -4.42 1.90
CA SER A 31 14.51 -4.97 2.75
C SER A 31 15.16 -3.87 3.60
N GLY A 32 15.50 -2.73 2.99
CA GLY A 32 16.10 -1.59 3.70
C GLY A 32 15.15 -0.85 4.66
N ARG A 33 13.87 -1.23 4.72
CA ARG A 33 12.85 -0.58 5.58
C ARG A 33 12.12 -1.53 6.51
N SER A 34 12.56 -2.80 6.58
CA SER A 34 11.90 -3.84 7.36
C SER A 34 10.40 -3.96 7.02
N VAL A 35 10.06 -3.86 5.73
CA VAL A 35 8.69 -4.02 5.22
C VAL A 35 8.57 -5.40 4.61
N ALA A 36 7.66 -6.23 5.11
CA ALA A 36 7.42 -7.56 4.57
C ALA A 36 6.49 -7.50 3.35
N PRO A 37 6.54 -8.48 2.42
CA PRO A 37 5.56 -8.58 1.33
C PRO A 37 4.10 -8.63 1.82
N ALA A 38 3.87 -9.25 2.96
CA ALA A 38 2.55 -9.27 3.62
C ALA A 38 2.11 -7.88 4.10
N ASP A 39 3.04 -6.99 4.49
CA ASP A 39 2.69 -5.62 4.86
C ASP A 39 2.22 -4.83 3.63
N VAL A 40 2.88 -5.03 2.48
CA VAL A 40 2.48 -4.43 1.20
C VAL A 40 1.09 -4.90 0.81
N GLU A 41 0.85 -6.21 0.84
CA GLU A 41 -0.46 -6.80 0.55
C GLU A 41 -1.56 -6.19 1.43
N ARG A 42 -1.32 -6.08 2.75
CA ARG A 42 -2.29 -5.52 3.69
C ARG A 42 -2.55 -4.04 3.45
N VAL A 43 -1.54 -3.25 3.07
CA VAL A 43 -1.76 -1.86 2.66
C VAL A 43 -2.53 -1.78 1.34
N LEU A 44 -2.21 -2.64 0.37
CA LEU A 44 -2.97 -2.75 -0.87
C LEU A 44 -4.39 -3.26 -0.66
N HIS A 45 -4.71 -3.94 0.44
CA HIS A 45 -6.07 -4.39 0.76
C HIS A 45 -6.87 -3.40 1.62
N PHE A 46 -6.28 -2.88 2.71
CA PHE A 46 -6.98 -2.07 3.71
C PHE A 46 -6.66 -0.57 3.63
N GLY A 47 -5.59 -0.20 2.91
CA GLY A 47 -5.16 1.18 2.80
C GLY A 47 -6.14 2.05 2.01
N ARG A 48 -6.21 3.32 2.39
CA ARG A 48 -6.89 4.34 1.62
C ARG A 48 -6.11 4.62 0.34
N VAL A 49 -6.84 4.79 -0.76
CA VAL A 49 -6.26 5.18 -2.05
C VAL A 49 -6.36 6.68 -2.25
N THR A 50 -5.27 7.30 -2.69
CA THR A 50 -5.22 8.69 -3.15
C THR A 50 -4.51 8.74 -4.49
N HIS A 51 -5.04 9.51 -5.43
CA HIS A 51 -4.39 9.74 -6.73
C HIS A 51 -3.57 11.01 -6.64
N VAL A 52 -2.26 10.91 -6.82
CA VAL A 52 -1.33 12.04 -6.76
C VAL A 52 -0.40 11.95 -7.96
N ARG A 53 -0.34 13.02 -8.77
CA ARG A 53 0.58 13.13 -9.91
C ARG A 53 0.58 11.91 -10.85
N GLY A 54 -0.61 11.36 -11.14
CA GLY A 54 -0.76 10.19 -12.01
C GLY A 54 -0.39 8.84 -11.37
N ALA A 55 0.02 8.82 -10.11
CA ALA A 55 0.28 7.60 -9.34
C ALA A 55 -0.85 7.33 -8.33
N ARG A 56 -1.01 6.05 -7.96
CA ARG A 56 -1.90 5.60 -6.89
C ARG A 56 -1.08 5.41 -5.62
N HIS A 57 -1.52 6.07 -4.56
CA HIS A 57 -0.94 5.98 -3.23
C HIS A 57 -1.91 5.23 -2.32
N PHE A 58 -1.53 4.03 -1.93
CA PHE A 58 -2.20 3.26 -0.90
C PHE A 58 -1.53 3.57 0.43
N SER A 59 -2.31 3.99 1.42
CA SER A 59 -1.74 4.39 2.71
C SER A 59 -2.60 3.94 3.87
N VAL A 60 -1.96 3.55 4.97
CA VAL A 60 -2.63 3.18 6.21
C VAL A 60 -2.26 4.19 7.28
N GLY A 61 -3.26 4.87 7.83
CA GLY A 61 -3.09 5.72 9.01
C GLY A 61 -4.07 5.35 10.13
N ARG A 62 -4.10 6.19 11.16
CA ARG A 62 -5.00 6.04 12.32
C ARG A 62 -6.47 5.88 11.94
N ARG A 63 -6.91 6.45 10.82
CA ARG A 63 -8.28 6.33 10.33
C ARG A 63 -8.59 4.90 9.89
N GLU A 64 -7.73 4.32 9.07
CA GLU A 64 -7.86 2.96 8.56
C GLU A 64 -7.71 1.94 9.69
N ILE A 65 -6.74 2.15 10.60
CA ILE A 65 -6.57 1.33 11.81
C ILE A 65 -7.86 1.27 12.62
N ARG A 66 -8.48 2.42 12.91
CA ARG A 66 -9.75 2.47 13.63
C ARG A 66 -10.90 1.82 12.86
N ARG A 67 -10.96 2.01 11.55
CA ARG A 67 -12.02 1.47 10.69
C ARG A 67 -11.99 -0.06 10.66
N TYR A 68 -10.79 -0.64 10.55
CA TYR A 68 -10.61 -2.08 10.36
C TYR A 68 -10.20 -2.83 11.63
N ARG A 69 -10.15 -2.19 12.81
CA ARG A 69 -9.73 -2.81 14.08
C ARG A 69 -10.41 -4.14 14.46
N ARG A 70 -11.64 -4.36 13.97
CA ARG A 70 -12.41 -5.61 14.21
C ARG A 70 -12.13 -6.71 13.17
N GLN A 71 -11.48 -6.35 12.06
CA GLN A 71 -11.21 -7.23 10.92
C GLN A 71 -9.71 -7.58 10.82
N ALA A 72 -8.82 -6.62 11.12
CA ALA A 72 -7.38 -6.79 11.05
C ALA A 72 -6.62 -5.82 11.96
N ASP A 73 -5.51 -6.26 12.55
CA ASP A 73 -4.61 -5.39 13.32
C ASP A 73 -3.62 -4.64 12.40
N LEU A 74 -3.98 -3.43 12.00
CA LEU A 74 -3.17 -2.59 11.12
C LEU A 74 -2.17 -1.70 11.88
N SER A 75 -2.03 -1.84 13.20
CA SER A 75 -1.20 -0.94 14.04
C SER A 75 0.25 -0.82 13.55
N ARG A 76 0.85 -1.95 13.17
CA ARG A 76 2.23 -2.01 12.63
C ARG A 76 2.38 -1.31 11.28
N LEU A 77 1.27 -1.08 10.57
CA LEU A 77 1.24 -0.43 9.26
C LEU A 77 1.00 1.09 9.36
N ASP A 78 0.92 1.66 10.57
CA ASP A 78 0.67 3.10 10.74
C ASP A 78 1.73 3.95 10.02
N GLY A 79 1.26 4.77 9.09
CA GLY A 79 2.06 5.61 8.22
C GLY A 79 2.75 4.85 7.10
N LEU A 80 2.40 3.61 6.78
CA LEU A 80 2.97 2.89 5.63
C LEU A 80 2.25 3.31 4.35
N HIS A 81 3.04 3.62 3.32
CA HIS A 81 2.58 4.01 1.99
C HIS A 81 3.16 3.06 0.95
N VAL A 82 2.30 2.64 0.03
CA VAL A 82 2.63 1.87 -1.17
C VAL A 82 2.25 2.72 -2.37
N VAL A 83 3.22 3.00 -3.23
CA VAL A 83 3.01 3.77 -4.46
C VAL A 83 3.05 2.83 -5.63
N CYS A 84 2.00 2.87 -6.46
CA CYS A 84 1.94 2.10 -7.68
C CYS A 84 1.45 2.95 -8.84
N THR A 85 1.77 2.47 -10.04
CA THR A 85 1.23 3.01 -11.27
C THR A 85 -0.27 2.66 -11.41
N PRO A 86 -1.02 3.35 -12.30
CA PRO A 86 -2.42 3.02 -12.55
C PRO A 86 -2.68 1.58 -13.05
N ASP A 87 -1.69 0.97 -13.68
CA ASP A 87 -1.66 -0.41 -14.19
C ASP A 87 -1.23 -1.46 -13.16
N GLY A 88 -0.90 -1.05 -11.92
CA GLY A 88 -0.66 -1.97 -10.80
C GLY A 88 0.80 -2.29 -10.52
N VAL A 89 1.76 -1.68 -11.21
CA VAL A 89 3.19 -1.85 -10.91
C VAL A 89 3.54 -1.08 -9.63
N VAL A 90 4.00 -1.79 -8.61
CA VAL A 90 4.41 -1.22 -7.33
C VAL A 90 5.84 -0.66 -7.47
N LEU A 91 5.94 0.66 -7.37
CA LEU A 91 7.18 1.41 -7.58
C LEU A 91 8.02 1.48 -6.31
N THR A 92 7.40 1.82 -5.18
CA THR A 92 8.13 2.03 -3.92
C THR A 92 7.20 1.88 -2.72
N VAL A 93 7.82 1.59 -1.57
CA VAL A 93 7.20 1.65 -0.25
C VAL A 93 7.99 2.57 0.66
N TYR A 94 7.29 3.31 1.49
CA TYR A 94 7.91 4.17 2.49
C TYR A 94 6.99 4.36 3.68
N ARG A 95 7.58 4.74 4.82
CA ARG A 95 6.83 5.09 6.02
C ARG A 95 6.87 6.59 6.23
N ASN A 96 5.71 7.23 6.23
CA ASN A 96 5.52 8.61 6.59
C ASN A 96 4.18 8.77 7.33
N ARG A 97 4.20 9.34 8.53
CA ARG A 97 2.98 9.62 9.30
C ARG A 97 2.38 10.98 8.96
N ASP A 98 3.09 11.79 8.18
CA ASP A 98 2.53 13.00 7.61
C ASP A 98 1.86 12.69 6.27
N PHE A 99 0.54 12.88 6.23
CA PHE A 99 -0.29 12.68 5.05
C PHE A 99 -0.59 14.01 4.32
N SER A 100 -0.04 15.14 4.79
CA SER A 100 -0.19 16.45 4.16
C SER A 100 0.28 16.45 2.70
N VAL A 101 1.35 15.70 2.42
CA VAL A 101 1.97 15.52 1.10
C VAL A 101 1.07 14.79 0.08
N LEU A 102 -0.03 14.18 0.54
CA LEU A 102 -1.01 13.51 -0.34
C LEU A 102 -2.19 14.41 -0.74
N ARG A 103 -2.18 15.70 -0.33
CA ARG A 103 -3.16 16.67 -0.81
C ARG A 103 -2.72 17.18 -2.18
N ALA A 104 -3.45 16.76 -3.21
CA ALA A 104 -3.46 17.43 -4.51
C ALA A 104 -4.35 18.67 -4.44
#